data_AF-G9NQ80-F1
#
_entry.id   AF-G9NQ80-F1
#
_cell.length_a   1.000
_cell.length_b   1.000
_cell.length_c   1.000
_cell.angle_alpha   90.00
_cell.angle_beta   90.00
_cell.angle_gamma   90.00
#
_symmetry.space_group_name_H-M   'P 1'
#
loop_
_entity.id
_entity.type
_entity.pdbx_description
1 polymer ?
#
loop_
_entity_poly.entity_id
_entity_poly.type
_entity_poly.pdbx_seq_one_letter_code
_entity_poly.pdbx_strand_id
1 'polypeptide(L)'
;MATLTPLSHLQICIYMPCSFSLYFYFIAQFSQIVPACRIFQQMLRISQKPLIDISLLWSWTDIQHDERISQVADQFVENVEEAARAQATFHRCQHLNYAVGHQDVYGGYGEKNRRRLLEISSKYDPDRLMPKMRPGIIQLSGSQKV
;
A
#
# COMPACT_ATOMS: atom_id res chain seq x y z
N MET A 1 13.69 28.37 14.27
CA MET A 1 13.86 27.08 14.98
C MET A 1 12.65 26.20 14.63
N ALA A 2 12.82 25.25 13.72
CA ALA A 2 11.80 24.24 13.45
C ALA A 2 11.85 23.23 14.60
N THR A 3 10.80 23.18 15.41
CA THR A 3 10.63 22.18 16.45
C THR A 3 10.41 20.82 15.79
N LEU A 4 11.44 19.98 15.79
CA LEU A 4 11.32 18.56 15.45
C LEU A 4 10.38 17.94 16.47
N THR A 5 9.18 17.58 16.03
CA THR A 5 8.24 16.81 16.85
C THR A 5 8.86 15.44 17.13
N PRO A 6 8.86 14.97 18.39
CA PRO A 6 9.41 13.66 18.71
C PRO A 6 8.62 12.57 17.97
N LEU A 7 9.35 11.69 17.28
CA LEU A 7 8.83 10.58 16.46
C LEU A 7 7.92 9.59 17.22
N SER A 8 7.82 9.70 18.55
CA SER A 8 7.02 8.85 19.43
C SER A 8 5.50 8.90 19.19
N HIS A 9 5.00 9.87 18.43
CA HIS A 9 3.57 10.03 18.14
C HIS A 9 3.20 9.79 16.66
N LEU A 10 4.18 9.56 15.79
CA LEU A 10 3.99 9.37 14.36
C LEU A 10 3.84 7.88 14.06
N GLN A 11 2.89 7.55 13.19
CA GLN A 11 2.69 6.19 12.72
C GLN A 11 3.21 6.01 11.30
N ILE A 12 3.79 4.84 10.96
CA ILE A 12 4.41 4.61 9.64
C ILE A 12 3.64 3.53 8.84
N CYS A 13 3.36 3.84 7.57
CA CYS A 13 2.75 3.00 6.53
C CYS A 13 3.71 2.88 5.33
N ILE A 14 3.83 1.71 4.69
CA ILE A 14 4.85 1.45 3.64
C ILE A 14 4.29 0.68 2.46
N TYR A 15 4.73 1.03 1.26
CA TYR A 15 4.40 0.40 -0.01
C TYR A 15 5.59 0.30 -0.99
N MET A 16 5.53 -0.72 -1.88
CA MET A 16 6.37 -0.95 -3.06
C MET A 16 5.56 -1.13 -4.37
N PRO A 17 5.84 -0.39 -5.46
CA PRO A 17 5.27 -0.62 -6.79
C PRO A 17 5.91 -1.81 -7.52
N CYS A 18 5.11 -2.56 -8.25
CA CYS A 18 5.59 -3.52 -9.25
C CYS A 18 5.01 -3.15 -10.62
N SER A 19 5.88 -2.82 -11.59
CA SER A 19 5.74 -2.91 -13.06
C SER A 19 6.24 -1.68 -13.84
N PHE A 20 7.09 -1.96 -14.82
CA PHE A 20 7.82 -1.07 -15.75
C PHE A 20 6.93 -0.18 -16.66
N SER A 21 5.61 -0.38 -16.68
CA SER A 21 4.72 0.24 -17.68
C SER A 21 4.21 1.65 -17.35
N LEU A 22 4.66 2.25 -16.23
CA LEU A 22 4.09 3.49 -15.67
C LEU A 22 4.88 4.78 -15.97
N TYR A 23 5.96 4.72 -16.77
CA TYR A 23 6.87 5.85 -16.95
C TYR A 23 6.19 7.12 -17.53
N PHE A 24 5.19 6.97 -18.40
CA PHE A 24 4.40 8.10 -18.92
C PHE A 24 3.26 8.55 -17.99
N TYR A 25 2.79 7.68 -17.09
CA TYR A 25 1.81 8.03 -16.06
C TYR A 25 2.44 8.88 -14.95
N PHE A 26 3.74 8.69 -14.71
CA PHE A 26 4.45 9.23 -13.55
C PHE A 26 4.58 10.77 -13.54
N ILE A 27 4.79 11.41 -14.69
CA ILE A 27 4.84 12.89 -14.78
C ILE A 27 3.43 13.50 -14.71
N ALA A 28 2.41 12.81 -15.24
CA ALA A 28 1.02 13.26 -15.16
C ALA A 28 0.45 13.16 -13.73
N GLN A 29 0.92 12.22 -12.93
CA GLN A 29 0.42 12.00 -11.57
C GLN A 29 0.87 13.11 -10.60
N PHE A 30 2.06 13.70 -10.78
CA PHE A 30 2.55 14.77 -9.91
C PHE A 30 1.69 16.04 -9.92
N SER A 31 1.02 16.36 -11.04
CA SER A 31 0.07 17.48 -11.11
C SER A 31 -1.30 17.14 -10.48
N GLN A 32 -1.64 15.86 -10.39
CA GLN A 32 -2.86 15.35 -9.74
C GLN A 32 -2.69 15.08 -8.23
N ILE A 33 -1.48 15.16 -7.69
CA ILE A 33 -1.18 14.96 -6.26
C ILE A 33 -1.86 16.02 -5.38
N VAL A 34 -1.95 17.28 -5.84
CA VAL A 34 -2.48 18.37 -5.00
C VAL A 34 -3.99 18.24 -4.73
N PRO A 35 -4.85 17.88 -5.72
CA PRO A 35 -6.26 17.54 -5.45
C PRO A 35 -6.43 16.21 -4.71
N ALA A 36 -5.58 15.21 -5.00
CA ALA A 36 -5.63 13.90 -4.34
C ALA A 36 -5.34 13.99 -2.83
N CYS A 37 -4.54 14.96 -2.38
CA CYS A 37 -4.29 15.21 -0.95
C CYS A 37 -5.57 15.43 -0.11
N ARG A 38 -6.66 15.95 -0.69
CA ARG A 38 -7.95 16.11 0.03
C ARG A 38 -8.71 14.79 0.20
N ILE A 39 -8.74 13.94 -0.83
CA ILE A 39 -9.31 12.58 -0.74
C ILE A 39 -8.42 11.71 0.16
N PHE A 40 -7.10 11.89 0.06
CA PHE A 40 -6.08 11.26 0.91
C PHE A 40 -6.29 11.60 2.39
N GLN A 41 -6.51 12.88 2.75
CA GLN A 41 -6.86 13.26 4.13
C GLN A 41 -8.18 12.66 4.63
N GLN A 42 -9.18 12.48 3.74
CA GLN A 42 -10.46 11.89 4.12
C GLN A 42 -10.38 10.37 4.32
N MET A 43 -9.58 9.68 3.50
CA MET A 43 -9.24 8.27 3.74
C MET A 43 -8.41 8.10 5.01
N LEU A 44 -7.46 8.99 5.30
CA LEU A 44 -6.58 8.94 6.48
C LEU A 44 -7.28 9.13 7.85
N ARG A 45 -8.61 9.33 7.89
CA ARG A 45 -9.40 9.25 9.13
C ARG A 45 -9.39 7.86 9.80
N ILE A 46 -8.63 6.91 9.27
CA ILE A 46 -8.37 5.58 9.86
C ILE A 46 -7.61 5.69 11.20
N SER A 47 -6.82 6.75 11.39
CA SER A 47 -6.09 7.00 12.63
C SER A 47 -6.35 8.39 13.19
N GLN A 48 -6.45 8.48 14.52
CA GLN A 48 -6.49 9.74 15.27
C GLN A 48 -5.09 10.34 15.45
N LYS A 49 -4.04 9.62 15.05
CA LYS A 49 -2.63 10.03 15.14
C LYS A 49 -2.07 10.40 13.76
N PRO A 50 -1.10 11.33 13.68
CA PRO A 50 -0.41 11.63 12.43
C PRO A 50 0.25 10.39 11.82
N LEU A 51 0.00 10.17 10.53
CA LEU A 51 0.56 9.07 9.74
C LEU A 51 1.60 9.62 8.75
N ILE A 52 2.69 8.88 8.60
CA ILE A 52 3.67 9.01 7.53
C ILE A 52 3.42 7.86 6.56
N ASP A 53 3.26 8.19 5.29
CA ASP A 53 3.17 7.24 4.19
C ASP A 53 4.52 7.17 3.46
N ILE A 54 5.05 5.97 3.30
CA ILE A 54 6.34 5.70 2.66
C ILE A 54 6.09 4.91 1.37
N SER A 55 6.47 5.50 0.25
CA SER A 55 6.41 4.87 -1.06
C SER A 55 7.81 4.70 -1.60
N LEU A 56 8.14 3.50 -2.06
CA LEU A 56 9.39 3.22 -2.76
C LEU A 56 9.21 3.51 -4.25
N LEU A 57 10.07 4.35 -4.84
CA LEU A 57 9.99 4.68 -6.26
C LEU A 57 11.34 4.43 -6.90
N TRP A 58 11.49 3.25 -7.49
CA TRP A 58 12.73 2.82 -8.13
C TRP A 58 12.51 2.59 -9.61
N SER A 59 13.55 2.82 -10.41
CA SER A 59 13.52 2.62 -11.84
C SER A 59 14.86 2.07 -12.31
N TRP A 60 14.81 1.11 -13.21
CA TRP A 60 15.96 0.48 -13.84
C TRP A 60 15.62 0.20 -15.30
N THR A 61 16.59 -0.22 -16.11
CA THR A 61 16.38 -0.44 -17.55
C THR A 61 16.58 -1.88 -17.98
N ASP A 62 17.35 -2.67 -17.23
CA ASP A 62 17.67 -4.05 -17.55
C ASP A 62 16.75 -5.02 -16.81
N ILE A 63 16.01 -5.83 -17.57
CA ILE A 63 15.10 -6.86 -17.05
C ILE A 63 15.82 -7.88 -16.14
N GLN A 64 17.14 -8.07 -16.29
CA GLN A 64 17.93 -8.93 -15.42
C GLN A 64 17.97 -8.46 -13.96
N HIS A 65 17.53 -7.23 -13.68
CA HIS A 65 17.48 -6.68 -12.34
C HIS A 65 16.10 -6.77 -11.68
N ASP A 66 15.05 -7.20 -12.40
CA ASP A 66 13.68 -7.27 -11.87
C ASP A 66 13.60 -8.01 -10.54
N GLU A 67 14.12 -9.24 -10.50
CA GLU A 67 14.07 -10.08 -9.30
C GLU A 67 14.87 -9.48 -8.15
N ARG A 68 16.10 -9.03 -8.42
CA ARG A 68 16.97 -8.42 -7.42
C ARG A 68 16.34 -7.18 -6.82
N ILE A 69 15.72 -6.34 -7.65
CA ILE A 69 15.12 -5.09 -7.19
C ILE A 69 13.84 -5.39 -6.39
N SER A 70 13.04 -6.38 -6.81
CA SER A 70 11.91 -6.86 -6.02
C SER A 70 12.35 -7.33 -4.63
N GLN A 71 13.40 -8.15 -4.54
CA GLN A 71 13.91 -8.66 -3.28
C GLN A 71 14.42 -7.55 -2.35
N VAL A 72 15.15 -6.56 -2.90
CA VAL A 72 15.64 -5.42 -2.13
C VAL A 72 14.48 -4.56 -1.61
N ALA A 73 13.42 -4.43 -2.39
CA ALA A 73 12.23 -3.68 -2.00
C ALA A 73 11.45 -4.40 -0.90
N ASP A 74 11.25 -5.71 -1.03
CA ASP A 74 10.62 -6.53 0.00
C ASP A 74 11.40 -6.47 1.32
N GLN A 75 12.74 -6.61 1.25
CA GLN A 75 13.60 -6.50 2.43
C GLN A 75 13.54 -5.10 3.07
N PHE A 76 13.46 -4.04 2.27
CA PHE A 76 13.29 -2.69 2.80
C PHE A 76 11.98 -2.55 3.55
N VAL A 77 10.87 -3.03 2.98
CA VAL A 77 9.55 -2.98 3.62
C VAL A 77 9.60 -3.74 4.94
N GLU A 78 10.10 -4.98 4.94
CA GLU A 78 10.24 -5.81 6.14
C GLU A 78 11.05 -5.10 7.24
N ASN A 79 12.21 -4.53 6.90
CA ASN A 79 13.08 -3.83 7.86
C ASN A 79 12.39 -2.61 8.50
N VAL A 80 11.67 -1.82 7.71
CA VAL A 80 11.02 -0.63 8.23
C VAL A 80 9.74 -0.99 9.01
N GLU A 81 9.00 -2.03 8.61
CA GLU A 81 7.92 -2.57 9.42
C GLU A 81 8.42 -3.07 10.78
N GLU A 82 9.54 -3.80 10.82
CA GLU A 82 10.18 -4.25 12.06
C GLU A 82 10.59 -3.08 12.94
N ALA A 83 11.26 -2.08 12.37
CA ALA A 83 11.68 -0.87 13.09
C ALA A 83 10.46 -0.11 13.66
N ALA A 84 9.39 0.04 12.89
CA ALA A 84 8.17 0.71 13.33
C ALA A 84 7.42 -0.09 14.41
N ARG A 85 7.42 -1.43 14.33
CA ARG A 85 6.83 -2.29 15.37
C ARG A 85 7.63 -2.21 16.67
N ALA A 86 8.96 -2.22 16.58
CA ALA A 86 9.85 -2.06 17.74
C ALA A 86 9.63 -0.72 18.48
N GLN A 87 9.24 0.32 17.74
CA GLN A 87 8.92 1.63 18.31
C GLN A 87 7.43 1.82 18.66
N ALA A 88 6.59 0.79 18.49
CA ALA A 88 5.14 0.87 18.66
C ALA A 88 4.45 1.95 17.80
N THR A 89 5.07 2.30 16.67
CA THR A 89 4.58 3.29 15.69
C THR A 89 4.03 2.64 14.43
N PHE A 90 4.17 1.33 14.25
CA PHE A 90 3.65 0.64 13.07
C PHE A 90 2.13 0.83 12.91
N HIS A 91 1.70 1.13 11.69
CA HIS A 91 0.30 1.15 11.32
C HIS A 91 0.02 0.20 10.16
N ARG A 92 -0.93 -0.71 10.38
CA ARG A 92 -1.23 -1.84 9.48
C ARG A 92 -1.88 -1.49 8.14
N CYS A 93 -2.25 -0.22 7.92
CA CYS A 93 -2.93 0.17 6.70
C CYS A 93 -1.93 0.20 5.54
N GLN A 94 -2.35 -0.31 4.39
CA GLN A 94 -1.62 -0.22 3.13
C GLN A 94 -2.53 0.42 2.07
N HIS A 95 -1.96 1.10 1.09
CA HIS A 95 -2.74 1.90 0.15
C HIS A 95 -3.09 1.10 -1.10
N LEU A 96 -4.36 0.88 -1.43
CA LEU A 96 -4.73 -0.04 -2.53
C LEU A 96 -4.17 0.36 -3.91
N ASN A 97 -4.13 1.65 -4.25
CA ASN A 97 -3.59 2.07 -5.57
C ASN A 97 -2.08 1.82 -5.71
N TYR A 98 -1.47 1.54 -4.58
CA TYR A 98 -0.08 1.49 -4.34
C TYR A 98 0.13 0.31 -3.38
N ALA A 99 -0.17 -0.91 -3.79
CA ALA A 99 0.27 -2.10 -3.08
C ALA A 99 0.87 -3.09 -4.09
N VAL A 100 1.78 -3.95 -3.63
CA VAL A 100 2.23 -5.10 -4.43
C VAL A 100 1.24 -6.25 -4.31
N GLY A 101 1.29 -7.17 -5.29
CA GLY A 101 0.33 -8.27 -5.39
C GLY A 101 0.23 -9.15 -4.15
N HIS A 102 1.30 -9.30 -3.35
CA HIS A 102 1.35 -10.17 -2.17
C HIS A 102 0.95 -9.49 -0.85
N GLN A 103 0.64 -8.18 -0.85
CA GLN A 103 0.29 -7.40 0.33
C GLN A 103 -1.19 -7.57 0.73
N ASP A 104 -1.50 -7.79 2.02
CA ASP A 104 -2.88 -7.88 2.54
C ASP A 104 -3.47 -6.49 2.85
N VAL A 105 -3.73 -5.74 1.79
CA VAL A 105 -4.32 -4.38 1.85
C VAL A 105 -5.64 -4.38 2.62
N TYR A 106 -6.51 -5.35 2.35
CA TYR A 106 -7.85 -5.39 2.93
C TYR A 106 -7.84 -5.80 4.40
N GLY A 107 -6.87 -6.62 4.83
CA GLY A 107 -6.58 -6.85 6.25
C GLY A 107 -6.20 -5.56 6.98
N GLY A 108 -5.41 -4.69 6.33
CA GLY A 108 -5.06 -3.37 6.84
C GLY A 108 -6.27 -2.48 7.16
N TYR A 109 -7.31 -2.53 6.32
CA TYR A 109 -8.55 -1.77 6.51
C TYR A 109 -9.44 -2.27 7.66
N GLY A 110 -9.12 -3.44 8.22
CA GLY A 110 -9.81 -4.04 9.35
C GLY A 110 -10.96 -4.97 8.97
N GLU A 111 -11.25 -5.90 9.86
CA GLU A 111 -12.14 -7.04 9.62
C GLU A 111 -13.56 -6.61 9.22
N LYS A 112 -14.11 -5.57 9.85
CA LYS A 112 -15.46 -5.04 9.53
C LYS A 112 -15.55 -4.60 8.07
N ASN A 113 -14.55 -3.89 7.57
CA ASN A 113 -14.52 -3.41 6.19
C ASN A 113 -14.32 -4.57 5.23
N ARG A 114 -13.40 -5.50 5.54
CA ARG A 114 -13.17 -6.71 4.76
C ARG A 114 -14.42 -7.58 4.64
N ARG A 115 -15.15 -7.80 5.73
CA ARG A 115 -16.42 -8.55 5.74
C ARG A 115 -17.47 -7.89 4.85
N ARG A 116 -17.64 -6.57 4.98
CA ARG A 116 -18.56 -5.81 4.11
C ARG A 116 -18.19 -5.93 2.63
N LEU A 117 -16.90 -5.85 2.29
CA LEU A 117 -16.45 -6.04 0.90
C LEU A 117 -16.74 -7.46 0.40
N LEU A 118 -16.56 -8.48 1.23
CA LEU A 118 -16.89 -9.87 0.89
C LEU A 118 -18.41 -10.05 0.67
N GLU A 119 -19.25 -9.43 1.50
CA GLU A 119 -20.72 -9.44 1.33
C GLU A 119 -21.13 -8.77 0.01
N ILE A 120 -20.54 -7.61 -0.30
CA ILE A 120 -20.77 -6.90 -1.56
C ILE A 120 -20.30 -7.75 -2.75
N SER A 121 -19.09 -8.33 -2.67
CA SER A 121 -18.57 -9.21 -3.71
C SER A 121 -19.49 -10.40 -3.92
N SER A 122 -20.02 -11.02 -2.87
CA SER A 122 -20.93 -12.16 -3.00
C SER A 122 -22.26 -11.76 -3.66
N LYS A 123 -22.72 -10.53 -3.45
CA LYS A 123 -23.97 -10.01 -4.03
C LYS A 123 -23.83 -9.64 -5.50
N TYR A 124 -22.71 -9.05 -5.89
CA TYR A 124 -22.54 -8.43 -7.22
C TYR A 124 -21.54 -9.16 -8.14
N ASP A 125 -20.70 -10.03 -7.59
CA ASP A 125 -19.74 -10.87 -8.32
C ASP A 125 -19.76 -12.32 -7.78
N PRO A 126 -20.92 -13.02 -7.85
CA PRO A 126 -21.05 -14.37 -7.30
C PRO A 126 -20.12 -15.38 -7.98
N ASP A 127 -19.80 -15.17 -9.26
CA ASP A 127 -18.89 -16.02 -10.04
C ASP A 127 -17.42 -15.70 -9.80
N ARG A 128 -17.12 -14.68 -8.98
CA ARG A 128 -15.77 -14.22 -8.64
C ARG A 128 -14.95 -13.89 -9.89
N LEU A 129 -15.55 -13.24 -10.89
CA LEU A 129 -14.91 -12.89 -12.14
C LEU A 129 -13.76 -11.89 -11.92
N MET A 130 -13.92 -10.93 -11.00
CA MET A 130 -12.89 -9.92 -10.74
C MET A 130 -11.58 -10.53 -10.22
N PRO A 131 -11.58 -11.32 -9.13
CA PRO A 131 -10.33 -11.95 -8.67
C PRO A 131 -9.80 -13.02 -9.63
N LYS A 132 -10.63 -13.63 -10.50
CA LYS A 132 -10.17 -14.54 -11.56
C LYS A 132 -9.41 -13.80 -12.66
N MET A 133 -9.93 -12.68 -13.13
CA MET A 133 -9.33 -11.88 -14.20
C MET A 133 -8.14 -11.05 -13.72
N ARG A 134 -8.13 -10.66 -12.44
CA ARG A 134 -7.11 -9.81 -11.83
C ARG A 134 -6.62 -10.44 -10.51
N PRO A 135 -5.78 -11.49 -10.58
CA PRO A 135 -5.17 -12.06 -9.39
C PRO A 135 -4.25 -11.04 -8.69
N GLY A 136 -4.08 -11.18 -7.37
CA GLY A 136 -3.28 -10.28 -6.54
C GLY A 136 -4.13 -9.24 -5.81
N ILE A 137 -3.86 -7.95 -6.01
CA ILE A 137 -4.34 -6.86 -5.15
C ILE A 137 -5.87 -6.71 -5.03
N ILE A 138 -6.65 -7.26 -5.97
CA ILE A 138 -8.12 -7.21 -5.94
C ILE A 138 -8.71 -8.34 -5.06
N GLN A 139 -7.86 -9.25 -4.57
CA GLN A 139 -8.28 -10.41 -3.80
C GLN A 139 -8.59 -10.07 -2.34
N LEU A 140 -9.88 -10.03 -2.02
CA LEU A 140 -10.40 -9.67 -0.70
C LEU A 140 -10.06 -10.68 0.42
N SER A 141 -9.68 -11.91 0.07
CA SER A 141 -9.29 -12.96 1.01
C SER A 141 -7.83 -12.85 1.48
N GLY A 142 -7.12 -11.80 1.08
CA GLY A 142 -5.68 -11.68 1.26
C GLY A 142 -4.93 -12.41 0.16
N SER A 143 -3.73 -11.92 -0.13
CA SER A 143 -2.85 -12.46 -1.16
C SER A 143 -1.89 -13.49 -0.58
N GLN A 144 -1.58 -14.56 -1.32
CA GLN A 144 -0.43 -15.42 -1.02
C GLN A 144 0.83 -14.80 -1.65
N LYS A 145 1.97 -14.83 -0.94
CA LYS A 145 3.28 -14.72 -1.59
C LYS A 145 3.36 -15.93 -2.55
N VAL A 146 3.40 -15.65 -3.86
CA VAL A 146 3.67 -16.66 -4.90
C VAL A 146 5.16 -16.91 -4.94
#